data_AF-A0A965GUX1-F1
#
_entry.id   AF-A0A965GUX1-F1
#
_cell.length_a   1.000
_cell.length_b   1.000
_cell.length_c   1.000
_cell.angle_alpha   90.00
_cell.angle_beta   90.00
_cell.angle_gamma   90.00
#
_symmetry.space_group_name_H-M   'P 1'
#
loop_
_entity.id
_entity.type
_entity.pdbx_description
1 polymer ?
#
loop_
_entity_poly.entity_id
_entity_poly.type
_entity_poly.pdbx_seq_one_letter_code
_entity_poly.pdbx_strand_id
1 'polypeptide(L)'
;FNFDYKIEIYVPEPKRIYGYYSLPTLHKDKLIARIDLKSDRQNKALLVQSAWHETTLSDKEVAQASKPVAKHLKDIQKWQGLESLNVKPKGNMSLELASKLV
;
A
#
# COMPACT_ATOMS: atom_id res chain seq x y z
N PHE A 1 -1.47 6.20 -21.64
CA PHE A 1 -1.10 5.56 -20.37
C PHE A 1 -0.67 6.67 -19.42
N ASN A 2 -1.49 7.00 -18.42
CA ASN A 2 -1.28 8.16 -17.54
C ASN A 2 -0.86 7.67 -16.14
N PHE A 3 0.30 7.02 -16.07
CA PHE A 3 0.80 6.44 -14.82
C PHE A 3 2.32 6.50 -14.80
N ASP A 4 2.86 7.50 -14.11
CA ASP A 4 4.30 7.65 -13.94
C ASP A 4 4.77 6.75 -12.82
N TYR A 5 5.34 5.60 -13.19
CA TYR A 5 5.86 4.63 -12.26
C TYR A 5 7.37 4.59 -12.28
N LYS A 6 7.95 4.74 -11.09
CA LYS A 6 9.36 4.51 -10.85
C LYS A 6 9.49 3.74 -9.54
N ILE A 7 10.06 2.54 -9.61
CA ILE A 7 10.49 1.83 -8.41
C ILE A 7 11.67 2.59 -7.78
N GLU A 8 11.59 2.92 -6.49
CA GLU A 8 12.52 3.86 -5.85
C GLU A 8 13.63 3.15 -5.04
N ILE A 9 13.86 1.86 -5.28
CA ILE A 9 14.90 1.08 -4.59
C ILE A 9 16.32 1.64 -4.78
N TYR A 10 16.58 2.27 -5.93
CA TYR A 10 17.86 2.92 -6.25
C TYR A 10 17.86 4.43 -5.96
N VAL A 11 16.72 4.97 -5.52
CA VAL A 11 16.62 6.39 -5.15
C VAL A 11 17.06 6.53 -3.69
N PRO A 12 17.98 7.46 -3.37
CA PRO A 12 18.34 7.77 -1.99
C PRO A 12 17.09 8.08 -1.15
N GLU A 13 17.04 7.59 0.08
CA GLU A 13 15.84 7.68 0.93
C GLU A 13 15.19 9.07 1.01
N PRO A 14 15.93 10.18 1.16
CA PRO A 14 15.34 11.52 1.23
C PRO A 14 14.69 12.00 -0.07
N LYS A 15 14.99 11.36 -1.21
CA LYS A 15 14.47 11.70 -2.55
C LYS A 15 13.30 10.81 -2.98
N ARG A 16 12.92 9.82 -2.16
CA ARG A 16 11.80 8.91 -2.43
C ARG A 16 10.48 9.64 -2.25
N ILE A 17 9.59 9.55 -3.23
CA ILE A 17 8.24 10.11 -3.17
C ILE A 17 7.33 9.09 -2.49
N TYR A 18 7.27 7.88 -3.04
CA TYR A 18 6.29 6.88 -2.65
C TYR A 18 6.83 5.89 -1.63
N GLY A 19 8.04 5.39 -1.79
CA GLY A 19 8.61 4.37 -0.90
C GLY A 19 9.63 3.47 -1.59
N TYR A 20 10.36 2.68 -0.80
CA TYR A 20 11.48 1.88 -1.29
C TYR A 20 11.04 0.86 -2.34
N TYR A 21 10.04 0.03 -2.00
CA TYR A 21 9.48 -1.00 -2.87
C TYR A 21 7.98 -0.75 -3.07
N SER A 22 7.64 0.47 -3.49
CA SER A 22 6.25 0.85 -3.73
C SER A 22 5.70 0.18 -4.98
N LEU A 23 4.68 -0.66 -4.81
CA LEU A 23 4.08 -1.44 -5.89
C LEU A 23 2.76 -0.83 -6.35
N PRO A 24 2.52 -0.73 -7.67
CA PRO A 24 1.22 -0.38 -8.22
C PRO A 24 0.17 -1.42 -7.81
N THR A 25 -0.97 -0.95 -7.33
CA THR A 25 -2.07 -1.79 -6.88
C THR A 25 -3.22 -1.66 -7.86
N LEU A 26 -3.56 -2.78 -8.50
CA LEU A 26 -4.65 -2.88 -9.46
C LEU A 26 -5.91 -3.41 -8.77
N HIS A 27 -7.05 -2.79 -9.01
CA HIS A 27 -8.36 -3.28 -8.60
C HIS A 27 -9.39 -3.01 -9.69
N LYS A 28 -10.08 -4.06 -10.15
CA LYS A 28 -11.09 -3.98 -11.22
C LYS A 28 -10.58 -3.20 -12.44
N ASP A 29 -9.42 -3.62 -12.95
CA ASP A 29 -8.77 -3.04 -14.13
C ASP A 29 -8.35 -1.56 -14.00
N LYS A 30 -8.36 -1.01 -12.78
CA LYS A 30 -7.88 0.34 -12.47
C LYS A 30 -6.67 0.29 -11.55
N LEU A 31 -5.65 1.10 -11.86
CA LEU A 31 -4.58 1.41 -10.92
C LEU A 31 -5.14 2.37 -9.88
N ILE A 32 -5.28 1.86 -8.66
CA ILE A 32 -5.97 2.60 -7.59
C ILE A 32 -4.99 3.18 -6.56
N ALA A 33 -3.83 2.55 -6.40
CA ALA A 33 -2.93 2.86 -5.30
C ALA A 33 -1.49 2.45 -5.57
N ARG A 34 -0.60 2.94 -4.70
CA ARG A 34 0.81 2.56 -4.58
C ARG A 34 1.08 2.20 -3.13
N ILE A 35 1.54 0.97 -2.89
CA ILE A 35 1.71 0.43 -1.53
C ILE A 35 3.16 -0.02 -1.38
N ASP A 36 3.90 0.58 -0.44
CA ASP A 36 5.25 0.16 -0.08
C ASP A 36 5.17 -0.90 1.02
N LEU A 37 5.53 -2.14 0.68
CA LEU A 37 5.43 -3.29 1.57
C LEU A 37 6.81 -3.74 2.03
N LYS A 38 6.91 -4.11 3.31
CA LYS A 38 8.08 -4.79 3.86
C LYS A 38 7.64 -5.95 4.74
N SER A 39 8.22 -7.12 4.49
CA SER A 39 8.09 -8.27 5.39
C SER A 39 9.12 -8.16 6.50
N ASP A 40 8.68 -7.92 7.73
CA ASP A 40 9.51 -8.01 8.91
C ASP A 40 9.45 -9.43 9.46
N ARG A 41 10.39 -10.28 9.01
CA ARG A 41 10.42 -11.69 9.39
C ARG A 41 10.82 -11.91 10.85
N GLN A 42 11.57 -10.99 11.44
CA GLN A 42 11.99 -11.09 12.84
C GLN A 42 10.78 -10.90 13.76
N ASN A 43 9.94 -9.90 13.46
CA ASN A 43 8.73 -9.60 14.23
C ASN A 43 7.45 -10.26 13.66
N LYS A 44 7.59 -11.09 12.63
CA LYS A 44 6.49 -11.72 11.88
C LYS A 44 5.39 -10.72 11.50
N ALA A 45 5.77 -9.56 10.97
CA ALA A 45 4.83 -8.50 10.63
C ALA A 45 4.90 -8.14 9.13
N LEU A 46 3.75 -7.96 8.49
CA LEU A 46 3.64 -7.27 7.21
C LEU A 46 3.55 -5.77 7.48
N LEU A 47 4.53 -5.01 7.03
CA LEU A 47 4.58 -3.56 7.22
C LEU A 47 4.16 -2.86 5.93
N VAL A 48 3.11 -2.05 6.00
CA VAL A 48 2.79 -1.04 5.00
C VAL A 48 3.54 0.23 5.38
N GLN A 49 4.66 0.48 4.71
CA GLN A 49 5.56 1.60 4.99
C GLN A 49 5.02 2.94 4.46
N SER A 50 4.18 2.87 3.43
CA SER A 50 3.37 3.96 2.92
C SER A 50 2.22 3.41 2.05
N ALA A 51 1.14 4.17 1.95
CA ALA A 51 0.01 3.87 1.08
C ALA A 51 -0.52 5.15 0.43
N TRP A 52 -0.58 5.15 -0.88
CA TRP A 52 -1.02 6.28 -1.69
C TRP A 52 -2.15 5.85 -2.61
N HIS A 53 -3.21 6.63 -2.75
CA HIS A 53 -4.19 6.43 -3.81
C HIS A 53 -3.89 7.37 -4.98
N GLU A 54 -4.25 6.95 -6.20
CA GLU A 54 -4.10 7.81 -7.37
C GLU A 54 -5.04 9.03 -7.26
N THR A 55 -4.55 10.20 -7.69
CA THR A 55 -5.26 11.48 -7.55
C THR A 55 -6.47 11.61 -8.47
N THR A 56 -6.59 10.72 -9.46
CA THR A 56 -7.75 10.64 -10.36
C THR A 56 -8.96 10.00 -9.71
N LEU A 57 -8.80 9.37 -8.54
CA LEU A 57 -9.91 8.74 -7.81
C LEU A 57 -10.66 9.77 -6.97
N SER A 58 -11.99 9.65 -6.98
CA SER A 58 -12.84 10.33 -6.00
C SER A 58 -12.76 9.68 -4.62
N ASP A 59 -13.11 10.42 -3.56
CA ASP A 59 -13.17 9.88 -2.18
C ASP A 59 -14.05 8.62 -2.08
N LYS A 60 -15.14 8.58 -2.85
CA LYS A 60 -16.03 7.41 -2.92
C LYS A 60 -15.31 6.20 -3.52
N GLU A 61 -14.54 6.37 -4.58
CA GLU A 61 -13.75 5.30 -5.19
C GLU A 61 -12.66 4.81 -4.23
N VAL A 62 -11.98 5.72 -3.54
CA VAL A 62 -10.96 5.37 -2.53
C VAL A 62 -11.59 4.55 -1.39
N ALA A 63 -12.74 4.97 -0.86
CA ALA A 63 -13.44 4.23 0.20
C ALA A 63 -13.89 2.83 -0.27
N GLN A 64 -14.41 2.72 -1.50
CA GLN A 64 -14.81 1.45 -2.10
C GLN A 64 -13.62 0.51 -2.34
N ALA A 65 -12.48 1.06 -2.74
CA ALA A 65 -11.25 0.31 -3.04
C ALA A 65 -10.49 -0.10 -1.77
N SER A 66 -10.57 0.67 -0.69
CA SER A 66 -9.79 0.43 0.53
C SER A 66 -10.12 -0.90 1.20
N LYS A 67 -11.40 -1.32 1.18
CA LYS A 67 -11.83 -2.61 1.75
C LYS A 67 -11.23 -3.83 1.05
N PRO A 68 -11.34 -4.00 -0.29
CA PRO A 68 -10.70 -5.11 -0.98
C PRO A 68 -9.17 -5.04 -0.93
N VAL A 69 -8.55 -3.85 -0.93
CA VAL A 69 -7.09 -3.72 -0.72
C VAL A 69 -6.69 -4.25 0.64
N ALA A 70 -7.38 -3.83 1.72
CA ALA A 70 -7.13 -4.32 3.07
C ALA A 70 -7.28 -5.86 3.16
N LYS A 71 -8.28 -6.42 2.47
CA LYS A 71 -8.45 -7.87 2.36
C LYS A 71 -7.22 -8.53 1.71
N HIS A 72 -6.76 -8.04 0.56
CA HIS A 72 -5.58 -8.59 -0.11
C HIS A 72 -4.33 -8.48 0.76
N LEU A 73 -4.16 -7.41 1.52
CA LEU A 73 -3.03 -7.29 2.45
C LEU A 73 -3.10 -8.35 3.57
N LYS A 74 -4.29 -8.65 4.10
CA LYS A 74 -4.49 -9.76 5.05
C LYS A 74 -4.19 -11.11 4.40
N ASP A 75 -4.55 -11.30 3.12
CA ASP A 75 -4.25 -12.53 2.38
C ASP A 75 -2.74 -12.68 2.13
N ILE A 76 -2.03 -11.59 1.78
CA ILE A 76 -0.57 -11.55 1.63
C ILE A 76 0.11 -11.82 2.97
N GLN A 77 -0.35 -11.21 4.06
CA GLN A 77 0.16 -11.45 5.41
C GLN A 77 0.09 -12.94 5.76
N LYS A 78 -1.07 -13.57 5.55
CA LYS A 78 -1.27 -15.02 5.78
C LYS A 78 -0.39 -15.86 4.88
N TRP A 79 -0.36 -15.56 3.58
CA TRP A 79 0.45 -16.28 2.59
C TRP A 79 1.93 -16.28 2.93
N GLN A 80 2.45 -15.16 3.48
CA GLN A 80 3.84 -15.06 3.90
C GLN A 80 4.12 -15.65 5.30
N GLY A 81 3.10 -16.18 6.00
CA GLY A 81 3.24 -16.72 7.35
C GLY A 81 3.53 -15.66 8.41
N LEU A 82 3.05 -14.43 8.21
CA LEU A 82 3.21 -13.32 9.15
C LEU A 82 2.01 -13.27 10.10
N GLU A 83 2.22 -12.83 11.34
CA GLU A 83 1.23 -12.84 12.43
C GLU A 83 0.49 -11.49 12.56
N SER A 84 1.13 -10.39 12.15
CA SER A 84 0.55 -9.05 12.25
C SER A 84 0.68 -8.26 10.94
N LEU A 85 -0.14 -7.22 10.82
CA LEU A 85 -0.13 -6.28 9.71
C LEU A 85 -0.21 -4.86 10.27
N ASN A 86 0.82 -4.05 10.00
CA ASN A 86 0.95 -2.70 10.54
C ASN A 86 1.00 -1.67 9.43
N VAL A 87 0.25 -0.57 9.57
CA VAL A 87 0.23 0.53 8.58
C VAL A 87 0.85 1.77 9.18
N LYS A 88 1.90 2.29 8.55
CA LYS A 88 2.45 3.61 8.90
C LYS A 88 1.53 4.72 8.40
N PRO A 89 1.37 5.83 9.14
CA PRO A 89 0.59 6.98 8.71
C PRO A 89 1.37 7.81 7.68
N LYS A 90 1.69 7.20 6.53
CA LYS A 90 2.45 7.82 5.42
C LYS A 90 1.71 7.61 4.11
N GLY A 91 1.36 8.71 3.45
CA GLY A 91 0.63 8.75 2.18
C GLY A 91 -0.87 9.02 2.35
N ASN A 92 -1.51 9.49 1.29
CA ASN A 92 -2.91 9.97 1.32
C ASN A 92 -3.96 8.85 1.49
N MET A 93 -3.58 7.57 1.41
CA MET A 93 -4.50 6.43 1.62
C MET A 93 -4.29 5.75 2.98
N SER A 94 -3.22 6.07 3.72
CA SER A 94 -2.81 5.26 4.88
C SER A 94 -3.86 5.17 5.99
N LEU A 95 -4.54 6.29 6.29
CA LEU A 95 -5.55 6.33 7.35
C LEU A 95 -6.82 5.58 6.96
N GLU A 96 -7.32 5.80 5.74
CA GLU A 96 -8.49 5.08 5.23
C GLU A 96 -8.21 3.57 5.16
N LEU A 97 -7.02 3.19 4.69
CA LEU A 97 -6.60 1.79 4.65
C LEU A 97 -6.51 1.17 6.05
N ALA A 98 -5.88 1.86 7.01
CA ALA A 98 -5.79 1.41 8.40
C ALA A 98 -7.17 1.19 9.03
N SER A 99 -8.14 2.06 8.73
CA SER A 99 -9.52 1.94 9.24
C SER A 99 -10.23 0.65 8.80
N LYS A 100 -9.81 0.03 7.69
CA LYS A 100 -10.41 -1.22 7.17
C LYS A 100 -9.72 -2.48 7.69
N LEU A 101 -8.62 -2.34 8.43
CA LEU A 101 -7.84 -3.45 8.95
C LEU A 101 -8.25 -3.83 10.38
N VAL A 102 -8.87 -2.89 11.11
CA VAL A 102 -9.54 -3.10 12.41
C VAL A 102 -10.73 -4.04 12.25
#